data_AF-H6L954-F1
#
_entry.id   AF-H6L954-F1
#
_cell.length_a   1.000
_cell.length_b   1.000
_cell.length_c   1.000
_cell.angle_alpha   90.00
_cell.angle_beta   90.00
_cell.angle_gamma   90.00
#
_symmetry.space_group_name_H-M   'P 1'
#
loop_
_entity.id
_entity.type
_entity.pdbx_description
1 polymer ?
#
loop_
_entity_poly.entity_id
_entity_poly.type
_entity_poly.pdbx_seq_one_letter_code
_entity_poly.pdbx_strand_id
1 'polypeptide(L)'
;MAENTLSLELLPSLKKAEYEKLFKKMPLWKKASAVIFLQDYRLAGKKTTLAVPYRKLPEMVEAFKNLKKEGFHPIKKTAAASFSLAPSADGFLAKVDIKKGGMSSELIQNKMAEAFGKLGITLEFNAPEEEGSAIAEESSELAPWQEHLASIKGEWLPAVKAGTITAEQIAAMQAAQKELVQEADPNAKSLLPKLEQLLAAANKNTATESDNELAILAQKIERLTEETKKTVLGQLKANKATDKDLDTIQRLEDNIQAFLKAYEQATAEEKASLAKKAENIRSKLLPQAQTLKEKVKAQAPSQAEAQAAEADFSARLEELEALIAAKEAELKAAEKALEEKPEPEPLPSGADFLSFLF
;
A
#
# COMPACT_ATOMS: atom_id res chain seq x y z
N MET A 1 -19.96 15.40 -44.21
CA MET A 1 -20.34 15.19 -42.79
C MET A 1 -19.10 14.74 -41.97
N ALA A 2 -18.02 15.51 -41.94
CA ALA A 2 -16.72 15.02 -41.42
C ALA A 2 -15.83 16.08 -40.72
N GLU A 3 -16.40 17.02 -39.95
CA GLU A 3 -15.64 18.22 -39.52
C GLU A 3 -15.38 18.36 -38.00
N ASN A 4 -15.69 17.35 -37.18
CA ASN A 4 -15.63 17.48 -35.72
C ASN A 4 -15.00 16.26 -35.03
N THR A 5 -13.88 15.73 -35.53
CA THR A 5 -13.20 14.62 -34.87
C THR A 5 -11.71 14.90 -34.75
N LEU A 6 -11.19 14.86 -33.52
CA LEU A 6 -9.76 14.89 -33.24
C LEU A 6 -9.31 13.44 -33.06
N SER A 7 -8.48 12.92 -33.97
CA SER A 7 -7.98 11.54 -33.96
C SER A 7 -6.48 11.48 -34.27
N LEU A 8 -5.81 10.37 -33.92
CA LEU A 8 -4.38 10.19 -34.18
C LEU A 8 -4.00 10.24 -35.66
N GLU A 9 -4.85 9.68 -36.52
CA GLU A 9 -4.65 9.63 -37.98
C GLU A 9 -4.64 11.03 -38.62
N LEU A 10 -5.34 11.99 -38.01
CA LEU A 10 -5.43 13.37 -38.51
C LEU A 10 -4.28 14.25 -38.00
N LEU A 11 -3.52 13.84 -36.99
CA LEU A 11 -2.45 14.66 -36.42
C LEU A 11 -1.32 15.02 -37.41
N PRO A 12 -0.88 14.14 -38.33
CA PRO A 12 0.19 14.47 -39.27
C PRO A 12 -0.17 15.59 -40.26
N SER A 13 -1.46 15.75 -40.57
CA SER A 13 -1.96 16.72 -41.54
C SER A 13 -2.43 18.04 -40.91
N LEU A 14 -2.53 18.11 -39.58
CA LEU A 14 -3.04 19.27 -38.86
C LEU A 14 -1.95 20.30 -38.54
N LYS A 15 -2.29 21.59 -38.72
CA LYS A 15 -1.52 22.71 -38.17
C LYS A 15 -1.87 22.94 -36.70
N LYS A 16 -0.95 23.53 -35.93
CA LYS A 16 -1.18 23.88 -34.51
C LYS A 16 -2.49 24.65 -34.27
N ALA A 17 -2.77 25.65 -35.12
CA ALA A 17 -4.00 26.45 -35.02
C ALA A 17 -5.28 25.64 -35.24
N GLU A 18 -5.23 24.63 -36.11
CA GLU A 18 -6.37 23.75 -36.40
C GLU A 18 -6.59 22.76 -35.26
N TYR A 19 -5.50 22.20 -34.71
CA TYR A 19 -5.55 21.40 -33.49
C TYR A 19 -6.17 22.18 -32.32
N GLU A 20 -5.73 23.41 -32.06
CA GLU A 20 -6.26 24.22 -30.96
C GLU A 20 -7.76 24.55 -31.15
N LYS A 21 -8.21 24.78 -32.39
CA LYS A 21 -9.63 24.97 -32.70
C LYS A 21 -10.46 23.72 -32.40
N LEU A 22 -9.93 22.53 -32.70
CA LEU A 22 -10.60 21.26 -32.41
C LEU A 22 -10.56 20.94 -30.92
N PHE A 23 -9.42 21.13 -30.27
CA PHE A 23 -9.22 20.90 -28.84
C PHE A 23 -10.19 21.73 -27.99
N LYS A 24 -10.48 22.97 -28.40
CA LYS A 24 -11.41 23.87 -27.69
C LYS A 24 -12.89 23.47 -27.79
N LYS A 25 -13.25 22.45 -28.59
CA LYS A 25 -14.64 22.01 -28.74
C LYS A 25 -15.06 21.14 -27.54
N MET A 26 -15.69 21.77 -26.55
CA MET A 26 -16.22 21.11 -25.35
C MET A 26 -17.09 19.86 -25.61
N PRO A 27 -17.91 19.78 -26.68
CA PRO A 27 -18.67 18.56 -26.98
C PRO A 27 -17.83 17.31 -27.22
N LEU A 28 -16.55 17.46 -27.60
CA LEU A 28 -15.63 16.31 -27.74
C LEU A 28 -15.28 15.74 -26.37
N TRP A 29 -14.97 16.61 -25.41
CA TRP A 29 -14.61 16.24 -24.05
C TRP A 29 -15.79 15.67 -23.26
N LYS A 30 -17.00 16.21 -23.46
CA LYS A 30 -18.22 15.67 -22.82
C LYS A 30 -18.58 14.26 -23.29
N LYS A 31 -18.16 13.87 -24.50
CA LYS A 31 -18.41 12.54 -25.08
C LYS A 31 -17.22 11.59 -24.92
N ALA A 32 -16.13 12.06 -24.33
CA ALA A 32 -14.93 11.27 -24.16
C ALA A 32 -15.04 10.38 -22.92
N SER A 33 -14.68 9.11 -23.05
CA SER A 33 -14.46 8.19 -21.92
C SER A 33 -13.00 7.80 -21.77
N ALA A 34 -12.16 8.18 -22.74
CA ALA A 34 -10.73 7.91 -22.75
C ALA A 34 -9.97 9.00 -23.50
N VAL A 35 -8.65 9.07 -23.29
CA VAL A 35 -7.78 10.09 -23.88
C VAL A 35 -6.38 9.53 -24.09
N ILE A 36 -5.73 9.94 -25.18
CA ILE A 36 -4.30 9.72 -25.42
C ILE A 36 -3.57 11.06 -25.35
N PHE A 37 -2.60 11.16 -24.46
CA PHE A 37 -1.66 12.26 -24.35
C PHE A 37 -0.39 11.95 -25.14
N LEU A 38 0.11 12.94 -25.89
CA LEU A 38 1.35 12.86 -26.66
C LEU A 38 2.24 14.04 -26.26
N GLN A 39 3.44 13.77 -25.80
CA GLN A 39 4.42 14.78 -25.40
C GLN A 39 5.38 15.13 -26.53
N ASP A 40 5.64 16.42 -26.71
CA ASP A 40 6.59 16.94 -27.70
C ASP A 40 6.29 16.47 -29.14
N TYR A 41 5.01 16.21 -29.45
CA TYR A 41 4.58 15.87 -30.81
C TYR A 41 4.83 17.05 -31.75
N ARG A 42 5.36 16.78 -32.94
CA ARG A 42 5.67 17.83 -33.92
C ARG A 42 4.44 18.12 -34.78
N LEU A 43 3.70 19.18 -34.47
CA LEU A 43 2.70 19.74 -35.38
C LEU A 43 3.37 20.79 -36.28
N ALA A 44 3.43 20.54 -37.59
CA ALA A 44 4.03 21.44 -38.58
C ALA A 44 5.41 21.98 -38.14
N GLY A 45 6.26 21.11 -37.59
CA GLY A 45 7.63 21.43 -37.14
C GLY A 45 7.75 21.99 -35.73
N LYS A 46 6.66 22.32 -35.03
CA LYS A 46 6.68 22.79 -33.63
C LYS A 46 6.31 21.66 -32.67
N LYS A 47 7.18 21.41 -31.68
CA LYS A 47 6.92 20.46 -30.59
C LYS A 47 5.83 21.01 -29.66
N THR A 48 4.81 20.22 -29.38
CA THR A 48 3.73 20.57 -28.44
C THR A 48 3.19 19.32 -27.77
N THR A 49 2.62 19.49 -26.58
CA THR A 49 1.87 18.42 -25.91
C THR A 49 0.44 18.43 -26.44
N LEU A 50 -0.09 17.25 -26.75
CA LEU A 50 -1.43 17.08 -27.31
C LEU A 50 -2.24 16.11 -26.45
N ALA A 51 -3.56 16.22 -26.53
CA ALA A 51 -4.49 15.25 -26.00
C ALA A 51 -5.56 14.94 -27.05
N VAL A 52 -5.80 13.66 -27.28
CA VAL A 52 -6.73 13.14 -28.28
C VAL A 52 -7.84 12.38 -27.55
N PRO A 53 -9.09 12.89 -27.55
CA PRO A 53 -10.20 12.25 -26.86
C PRO A 53 -10.78 11.09 -27.67
N TYR A 54 -11.22 10.04 -26.97
CA TYR A 54 -11.88 8.86 -27.52
C TYR A 54 -13.22 8.62 -26.84
N ARG A 55 -14.22 8.20 -27.63
CA ARG A 55 -15.57 7.95 -27.12
C ARG A 55 -15.65 6.69 -26.27
N LYS A 56 -14.85 5.67 -26.60
CA LYS A 56 -14.82 4.39 -25.88
C LYS A 56 -13.39 4.01 -25.50
N LEU A 57 -13.23 3.39 -24.34
CA LEU A 57 -11.95 2.87 -23.86
C LEU A 57 -11.31 1.81 -24.81
N PRO A 58 -12.06 0.84 -25.38
CA PRO A 58 -11.47 -0.13 -26.32
C PRO A 58 -10.89 0.51 -27.59
N GLU A 59 -11.58 1.52 -28.15
CA GLU A 59 -11.11 2.27 -29.33
C GLU A 59 -9.77 2.96 -29.05
N MET A 60 -9.62 3.52 -27.84
CA MET A 60 -8.37 4.11 -27.39
C MET A 60 -7.25 3.08 -27.26
N VAL A 61 -7.54 1.90 -26.68
CA VAL A 61 -6.54 0.83 -26.49
C VAL A 61 -6.05 0.27 -27.82
N GLU A 62 -6.95 0.10 -28.80
CA GLU A 62 -6.58 -0.30 -30.17
C GLU A 62 -5.72 0.77 -30.85
N ALA A 63 -6.11 2.03 -30.76
CA ALA A 63 -5.34 3.13 -31.31
C ALA A 63 -3.93 3.24 -30.68
N PHE A 64 -3.80 2.98 -29.38
CA PHE A 64 -2.51 2.93 -28.69
C PHE A 64 -1.65 1.73 -29.14
N LYS A 65 -2.26 0.56 -29.37
CA LYS A 65 -1.55 -0.62 -29.91
C LYS A 65 -1.04 -0.34 -31.33
N ASN A 66 -1.84 0.31 -32.18
CA ASN A 66 -1.43 0.66 -33.54
C ASN A 66 -0.31 1.70 -33.53
N LEU A 67 -0.40 2.73 -32.68
CA LEU A 67 0.67 3.71 -32.47
C LEU A 67 1.99 3.04 -32.08
N LYS A 68 1.94 2.03 -31.20
CA LYS A 68 3.12 1.24 -30.80
C LYS A 68 3.69 0.42 -31.97
N LYS A 69 2.83 -0.25 -32.76
CA LYS A 69 3.25 -1.09 -33.89
C LYS A 69 3.85 -0.27 -35.05
N GLU A 70 3.26 0.88 -35.34
CA GLU A 70 3.66 1.75 -36.45
C GLU A 70 4.82 2.68 -36.09
N GLY A 71 5.26 2.70 -34.83
CA GLY A 71 6.33 3.58 -34.37
C GLY A 71 5.98 5.08 -34.47
N PHE A 72 4.69 5.41 -34.51
CA PHE A 72 4.19 6.75 -34.82
C PHE A 72 4.62 7.82 -33.79
N HIS A 73 4.77 7.44 -32.52
CA HIS A 73 5.32 8.31 -31.48
C HIS A 73 6.04 7.49 -30.38
N PRO A 74 7.10 8.01 -29.73
CA PRO A 74 7.78 7.29 -28.66
C PRO A 74 6.83 6.97 -27.49
N ILE A 75 6.74 5.69 -27.10
CA ILE A 75 5.85 5.21 -26.02
C ILE A 75 6.14 5.91 -24.69
N LYS A 76 7.42 6.22 -24.42
CA LYS A 76 7.86 6.99 -23.23
C LYS A 76 7.27 8.41 -23.17
N LYS A 77 6.75 8.91 -24.29
CA LYS A 77 6.12 10.22 -24.46
C LYS A 77 4.63 10.12 -24.78
N THR A 78 4.04 8.94 -24.63
CA THR A 78 2.61 8.70 -24.82
C THR A 78 2.01 8.21 -23.51
N ALA A 79 0.82 8.69 -23.16
CA ALA A 79 -0.01 8.09 -22.12
C ALA A 79 -1.43 7.88 -22.64
N ALA A 80 -1.96 6.70 -22.41
CA ALA A 80 -3.31 6.28 -22.70
C ALA A 80 -4.07 6.15 -21.37
N ALA A 81 -5.10 6.96 -21.20
CA ALA A 81 -5.83 7.08 -19.94
C ALA A 81 -7.35 6.96 -20.14
N SER A 82 -8.04 6.49 -19.10
CA SER A 82 -9.48 6.70 -18.96
C SER A 82 -9.74 8.18 -18.64
N PHE A 83 -10.90 8.67 -19.05
CA PHE A 83 -11.31 10.06 -18.87
C PHE A 83 -12.77 10.10 -18.46
N SER A 84 -13.07 10.72 -17.33
CA SER A 84 -14.45 10.93 -16.86
C SER A 84 -14.64 12.38 -16.45
N LEU A 85 -15.70 13.01 -16.95
CA LEU A 85 -16.00 14.41 -16.71
C LEU A 85 -17.22 14.54 -15.78
N ALA A 86 -17.02 15.16 -14.62
CA ALA A 86 -18.06 15.48 -13.65
C ALA A 86 -18.23 17.00 -13.50
N PRO A 87 -19.44 17.53 -13.27
CA PRO A 87 -19.63 18.93 -12.91
C PRO A 87 -19.02 19.24 -11.54
N SER A 88 -18.44 20.44 -11.36
CA SER A 88 -17.85 20.93 -10.11
C SER A 88 -18.14 22.43 -9.91
N ALA A 89 -17.88 22.96 -8.72
CA ALA A 89 -18.15 24.37 -8.37
C ALA A 89 -17.46 25.38 -9.32
N ASP A 90 -16.25 25.05 -9.79
CA ASP A 90 -15.43 25.91 -10.66
C ASP A 90 -15.49 25.53 -12.15
N GLY A 91 -16.43 24.66 -12.55
CA GLY A 91 -16.58 24.19 -13.94
C GLY A 91 -16.75 22.69 -14.04
N PHE A 92 -15.79 22.00 -14.66
CA PHE A 92 -15.80 20.54 -14.81
C PHE A 92 -14.54 19.93 -14.18
N LEU A 93 -14.71 18.83 -13.47
CA LEU A 93 -13.63 18.01 -12.94
C LEU A 93 -13.45 16.79 -13.84
N ALA A 94 -12.28 16.66 -14.44
CA ALA A 94 -11.89 15.51 -15.25
C ALA A 94 -11.03 14.56 -14.42
N LYS A 95 -11.58 13.38 -14.12
CA LYS A 95 -10.84 12.27 -13.52
C LYS A 95 -10.10 11.49 -14.61
N VAL A 96 -8.79 11.36 -14.44
CA VAL A 96 -7.88 10.73 -15.40
C VAL A 96 -7.13 9.59 -14.71
N ASP A 97 -7.19 8.39 -15.28
CA ASP A 97 -6.49 7.21 -14.77
C ASP A 97 -5.70 6.56 -15.90
N ILE A 98 -4.37 6.53 -15.74
CA ILE A 98 -3.42 6.11 -16.76
C ILE A 98 -3.42 4.59 -16.84
N LYS A 99 -3.87 4.06 -17.97
CA LYS A 99 -3.94 2.60 -18.21
C LYS A 99 -2.70 2.06 -18.91
N LYS A 100 -2.10 2.82 -19.84
CA LYS A 100 -0.93 2.39 -20.64
C LYS A 100 -0.06 3.58 -21.01
N GLY A 101 1.23 3.34 -21.27
CA GLY A 101 2.18 4.38 -21.73
C GLY A 101 3.29 4.66 -20.74
N GLY A 102 4.09 5.69 -21.02
CA GLY A 102 5.29 6.02 -20.25
C GLY A 102 5.37 7.46 -19.72
N MET A 103 4.32 8.27 -19.89
CA MET A 103 4.23 9.58 -19.24
C MET A 103 3.65 9.44 -17.82
N SER A 104 4.23 10.17 -16.85
CA SER A 104 3.68 10.26 -15.50
C SER A 104 2.48 11.21 -15.41
N SER A 105 1.60 10.98 -14.44
CA SER A 105 0.45 11.84 -14.11
C SER A 105 0.88 13.28 -13.84
N GLU A 106 1.93 13.47 -13.04
CA GLU A 106 2.52 14.78 -12.74
C GLU A 106 2.93 15.54 -14.00
N LEU A 107 3.54 14.84 -14.97
CA LEU A 107 4.02 15.48 -16.20
C LEU A 107 2.85 15.89 -17.09
N ILE A 108 1.80 15.07 -17.17
CA ILE A 108 0.57 15.42 -17.88
C ILE A 108 -0.08 16.63 -17.21
N GLN A 109 -0.22 16.62 -15.90
CA GLN A 109 -0.80 17.72 -15.14
C GLN A 109 -0.02 19.02 -15.37
N ASN A 110 1.31 18.99 -15.23
CA ASN A 110 2.16 20.17 -15.43
C ASN A 110 2.08 20.77 -16.84
N LYS A 111 1.94 19.92 -17.88
CA LYS A 111 1.94 20.39 -19.27
C LYS A 111 0.55 20.68 -19.83
N MET A 112 -0.49 20.07 -19.27
CA MET A 112 -1.85 20.15 -19.82
C MET A 112 -2.82 20.92 -18.92
N ALA A 113 -2.50 21.19 -17.66
CA ALA A 113 -3.38 21.94 -16.75
C ALA A 113 -3.79 23.31 -17.33
N GLU A 114 -2.86 24.06 -17.92
CA GLU A 114 -3.19 25.36 -18.52
C GLU A 114 -4.11 25.22 -19.74
N ALA A 115 -3.90 24.18 -20.56
CA ALA A 115 -4.70 23.93 -21.75
C ALA A 115 -6.14 23.51 -21.39
N PHE A 116 -6.31 22.64 -20.40
CA PHE A 116 -7.63 22.22 -19.90
C PHE A 116 -8.31 23.29 -19.04
N GLY A 117 -7.55 24.08 -18.28
CA GLY A 117 -8.07 25.20 -17.50
C GLY A 117 -8.72 26.27 -18.39
N LYS A 118 -8.19 26.50 -19.60
CA LYS A 118 -8.83 27.36 -20.62
C LYS A 118 -10.19 26.84 -21.12
N LEU A 119 -10.53 25.59 -20.82
CA LEU A 119 -11.82 24.96 -21.10
C LEU A 119 -12.73 24.88 -19.87
N GLY A 120 -12.28 25.39 -18.72
CA GLY A 120 -12.97 25.20 -17.44
C GLY A 120 -12.93 23.75 -16.95
N ILE A 121 -11.90 22.98 -17.34
CA ILE A 121 -11.68 21.60 -16.90
C ILE A 121 -10.48 21.53 -15.97
N THR A 122 -10.71 21.06 -14.75
CA THR A 122 -9.65 20.75 -13.79
C THR A 122 -9.29 19.27 -13.90
N LEU A 123 -8.00 18.95 -14.06
CA LEU A 123 -7.51 17.57 -14.16
C LEU A 123 -7.18 17.02 -12.77
N GLU A 124 -7.76 15.87 -12.42
CA GLU A 124 -7.46 15.10 -11.21
C GLU A 124 -7.00 13.70 -11.63
N PHE A 125 -5.85 13.28 -11.11
CA PHE A 125 -5.29 11.95 -11.37
C PHE A 125 -5.49 11.09 -10.13
N ASN A 126 -6.07 9.90 -10.31
CA ASN A 126 -6.09 8.92 -9.23
C ASN A 126 -4.65 8.44 -8.96
N ALA A 127 -4.24 8.45 -7.69
CA ALA A 127 -2.99 7.80 -7.28
C ALA A 127 -3.10 6.30 -7.57
N PRO A 128 -2.05 5.66 -8.12
CA PRO A 128 -2.13 4.24 -8.47
C PRO A 128 -2.18 3.40 -7.19
N GLU A 129 -3.24 2.60 -7.04
CA GLU A 129 -3.14 1.35 -6.31
C GLU A 129 -2.14 0.47 -7.08
N GLU A 130 -1.11 0.02 -6.37
CA GLU A 130 -0.20 -1.01 -6.84
C GLU A 130 -0.99 -2.29 -7.11
N GLU A 131 -1.28 -2.59 -8.38
CA GLU A 131 -1.63 -3.95 -8.78
C GLU A 131 -0.70 -4.43 -9.90
N GLY A 132 -0.06 -5.56 -9.60
CA GLY A 132 1.05 -6.15 -10.31
C GLY A 132 0.82 -6.34 -11.81
N SER A 133 1.73 -5.80 -12.61
CA SER A 133 1.94 -6.27 -13.96
C SER A 133 2.74 -7.57 -13.90
N ALA A 134 2.03 -8.68 -14.13
CA ALA A 134 2.62 -9.97 -14.42
C ALA A 134 3.73 -9.82 -15.47
N ILE A 135 4.92 -10.30 -15.08
CA ILE A 135 6.08 -10.48 -15.94
C ILE A 135 5.79 -11.70 -16.82
N ALA A 136 5.73 -11.48 -18.14
CA ALA A 136 6.02 -12.53 -19.11
C ALA A 136 7.38 -12.20 -19.70
N GLU A 137 8.33 -13.08 -19.43
CA GLU A 137 9.71 -13.07 -19.88
C GLU A 137 9.80 -12.88 -21.40
N GLU A 138 10.69 -11.99 -21.84
CA GLU A 138 11.45 -12.23 -23.06
C GLU A 138 12.79 -11.48 -22.96
N SER A 139 13.83 -12.28 -22.75
CA SER A 139 15.24 -11.95 -22.84
C SER A 139 15.53 -11.25 -24.18
N SER A 140 15.83 -9.95 -24.12
CA SER A 140 16.46 -9.21 -25.21
C SER A 140 17.48 -8.31 -24.57
N GLU A 141 18.75 -8.54 -24.90
CA GLU A 141 19.92 -7.80 -24.42
C GLU A 141 19.67 -6.30 -24.56
N LEU A 142 19.29 -5.67 -23.45
CA LEU A 142 19.20 -4.22 -23.35
C LEU A 142 20.63 -3.70 -23.37
N ALA A 143 20.87 -2.61 -24.10
CA ALA A 143 22.19 -1.97 -24.05
C ALA A 143 22.52 -1.64 -22.58
N PRO A 144 23.78 -1.79 -22.11
CA PRO A 144 24.12 -1.70 -20.68
C PRO A 144 23.60 -0.43 -19.99
N TRP A 145 23.61 0.70 -20.71
CA TRP A 145 23.09 1.98 -20.20
C TRP A 145 21.57 2.02 -20.00
N GLN A 146 20.81 1.16 -20.69
CA GLN A 146 19.35 1.05 -20.55
C GLN A 146 18.96 0.27 -19.30
N GLU A 147 19.75 -0.75 -18.94
CA GLU A 147 19.64 -1.44 -17.65
C GLU A 147 19.97 -0.48 -16.52
N HIS A 148 21.08 0.26 -16.62
CA HIS A 148 21.44 1.32 -15.66
C HIS A 148 20.33 2.38 -15.52
N LEU A 149 19.68 2.78 -16.60
CA LEU A 149 18.55 3.72 -16.55
C LEU A 149 17.32 3.12 -15.84
N ALA A 150 17.05 1.83 -16.07
CA ALA A 150 15.97 1.12 -15.41
C ALA A 150 16.26 0.99 -13.90
N SER A 151 17.47 0.61 -13.51
CA SER A 151 17.91 0.53 -12.11
C SER A 151 17.92 1.90 -11.44
N ILE A 152 18.40 2.96 -12.11
CA ILE A 152 18.33 4.34 -11.60
C ILE A 152 16.89 4.75 -11.28
N LYS A 153 15.92 4.43 -12.15
CA LYS A 153 14.54 4.90 -11.99
C LYS A 153 13.69 3.99 -11.11
N GLY A 154 13.94 2.69 -11.13
CA GLY A 154 13.18 1.67 -10.43
C GLY A 154 13.69 1.46 -9.02
N GLU A 155 14.95 1.08 -8.86
CA GLU A 155 15.49 0.67 -7.55
C GLU A 155 16.21 1.81 -6.84
N TRP A 156 17.14 2.50 -7.50
CA TRP A 156 18.07 3.39 -6.82
C TRP A 156 17.47 4.73 -6.44
N LEU A 157 16.74 5.40 -7.34
CA LEU A 157 16.14 6.72 -7.04
C LEU A 157 15.12 6.64 -5.89
N PRO A 158 14.19 5.66 -5.85
CA PRO A 158 13.29 5.51 -4.71
C PRO A 158 14.04 5.15 -3.42
N ALA A 159 15.02 4.24 -3.46
CA ALA A 159 15.80 3.86 -2.28
C ALA A 159 16.61 5.03 -1.70
N VAL A 160 17.25 5.84 -2.55
CA VAL A 160 17.94 7.07 -2.12
C VAL A 160 16.96 8.08 -1.53
N LYS A 161 15.78 8.27 -2.11
CA LYS A 161 14.78 9.21 -1.57
C LYS A 161 14.17 8.73 -0.25
N ALA A 162 13.98 7.42 -0.11
CA ALA A 162 13.46 6.80 1.10
C ALA A 162 14.50 6.70 2.22
N GLY A 163 15.79 6.88 1.90
CA GLY A 163 16.89 6.69 2.85
C GLY A 163 17.04 5.23 3.25
N THR A 164 16.78 4.29 2.34
CA THR A 164 16.85 2.84 2.60
C THR A 164 17.85 2.16 1.67
N ILE A 165 18.87 2.90 1.22
CA ILE A 165 19.82 2.40 0.22
C ILE A 165 20.89 1.53 0.87
N THR A 166 21.13 0.34 0.32
CA THR A 166 22.09 -0.61 0.90
C THR A 166 23.52 -0.37 0.39
N ALA A 167 24.52 -0.87 1.14
CA ALA A 167 25.92 -0.84 0.72
C ALA A 167 26.15 -1.57 -0.63
N GLU A 168 25.42 -2.66 -0.87
CA GLU A 168 25.47 -3.40 -2.14
C GLU A 168 24.93 -2.56 -3.31
N GLN A 169 23.85 -1.81 -3.09
CA GLN A 169 23.28 -0.92 -4.10
C GLN A 169 24.23 0.26 -4.41
N ILE A 170 24.95 0.79 -3.41
CA ILE A 170 25.98 1.81 -3.63
C ILE A 170 27.14 1.25 -4.44
N ALA A 171 27.61 0.04 -4.14
CA ALA A 171 28.65 -0.63 -4.91
C ALA A 171 28.22 -0.88 -6.37
N ALA A 172 26.97 -1.27 -6.60
CA ALA A 172 26.40 -1.40 -7.94
C ALA A 172 26.34 -0.07 -8.69
N MET A 173 25.97 1.03 -8.01
CA MET A 173 25.99 2.38 -8.58
C MET A 173 27.41 2.85 -8.95
N GLN A 174 28.41 2.54 -8.11
CA GLN A 174 29.81 2.87 -8.41
C GLN A 174 30.36 2.05 -9.59
N ALA A 175 30.00 0.77 -9.68
CA ALA A 175 30.34 -0.08 -10.82
C ALA A 175 29.72 0.45 -12.12
N ALA A 176 28.43 0.80 -12.08
CA ALA A 176 27.73 1.44 -13.19
C ALA A 176 28.38 2.76 -13.60
N GLN A 177 28.82 3.59 -12.64
CA GLN A 177 29.55 4.83 -12.93
C GLN A 177 30.83 4.54 -13.72
N LYS A 178 31.61 3.56 -13.28
CA LYS A 178 32.87 3.19 -13.93
C LYS A 178 32.66 2.69 -15.36
N GLU A 179 31.61 1.92 -15.60
CA GLU A 179 31.22 1.48 -16.95
C GLU A 179 30.76 2.66 -17.83
N LEU A 180 29.90 3.52 -17.29
CA LEU A 180 29.37 4.70 -18.01
C LEU A 180 30.44 5.75 -18.36
N VAL A 181 31.53 5.84 -17.59
CA VAL A 181 32.70 6.68 -17.92
C VAL A 181 33.45 6.15 -19.15
N GLN A 182 33.49 4.83 -19.33
CA GLN A 182 34.19 4.17 -20.43
C GLN A 182 33.33 4.06 -21.69
N GLU A 183 32.02 4.26 -21.58
CA GLU A 183 31.07 4.17 -22.69
C GLU A 183 31.26 5.31 -23.70
N ALA A 184 31.24 4.99 -24.99
CA ALA A 184 31.44 5.97 -26.07
C ALA A 184 30.14 6.69 -26.46
N ASP A 185 28.98 6.11 -26.14
CA ASP A 185 27.67 6.66 -26.48
C ASP A 185 27.39 7.98 -25.69
N PRO A 186 27.08 9.10 -26.39
CA PRO A 186 26.83 10.39 -25.75
C PRO A 186 25.53 10.43 -24.92
N ASN A 187 24.54 9.58 -25.24
CA ASN A 187 23.34 9.44 -24.42
C ASN A 187 23.63 8.68 -23.13
N ALA A 188 24.51 7.66 -23.17
CA ALA A 188 24.98 7.00 -21.96
C ALA A 188 25.74 8.00 -21.05
N LYS A 189 26.67 8.78 -21.62
CA LYS A 189 27.37 9.84 -20.86
C LYS A 189 26.45 10.90 -20.26
N SER A 190 25.26 11.13 -20.84
CA SER A 190 24.28 12.05 -20.26
C SER A 190 23.66 11.57 -18.94
N LEU A 191 23.83 10.29 -18.59
CA LEU A 191 23.36 9.71 -17.33
C LEU A 191 24.36 9.88 -16.18
N LEU A 192 25.64 10.08 -16.48
CA LEU A 192 26.71 10.27 -15.48
C LEU A 192 26.38 11.33 -14.43
N PRO A 193 25.94 12.56 -14.80
CA PRO A 193 25.64 13.60 -13.82
C PRO A 193 24.51 13.20 -12.85
N LYS A 194 23.54 12.42 -13.35
CA LYS A 194 22.40 11.97 -12.56
C LYS A 194 22.79 10.83 -11.63
N LEU A 195 23.65 9.93 -12.10
CA LEU A 195 24.22 8.86 -11.28
C LEU A 195 25.17 9.44 -10.21
N GLU A 196 25.97 10.46 -10.54
CA GLU A 196 26.83 11.18 -9.60
C GLU A 196 26.05 11.92 -8.52
N GLN A 197 24.95 12.59 -8.88
CA GLN A 197 24.05 13.18 -7.89
C GLN A 197 23.43 12.13 -6.98
N LEU A 198 23.04 10.98 -7.53
CA LEU A 198 22.47 9.90 -6.73
C LEU A 198 23.52 9.23 -5.85
N LEU A 199 24.75 9.05 -6.32
CA LEU A 199 25.87 8.57 -5.51
C LEU A 199 26.23 9.55 -4.40
N ALA A 200 26.24 10.86 -4.69
CA ALA A 200 26.47 11.88 -3.67
C ALA A 200 25.34 11.90 -2.62
N ALA A 201 24.09 11.74 -3.04
CA ALA A 201 22.95 11.66 -2.14
C ALA A 201 22.91 10.33 -1.36
N ALA A 202 23.24 9.21 -2.01
CA ALA A 202 23.35 7.89 -1.39
C ALA A 202 24.48 7.88 -0.37
N ASN A 203 25.67 8.38 -0.72
CA ASN A 203 26.81 8.53 0.18
C ASN A 203 26.56 9.55 1.28
N LYS A 204 25.70 10.54 1.06
CA LYS A 204 25.26 11.45 2.13
C LYS A 204 24.28 10.75 3.07
N ASN A 205 23.37 9.93 2.53
CA ASN A 205 22.43 9.13 3.30
C ASN A 205 23.15 8.02 4.09
N THR A 206 24.18 7.40 3.50
CA THR A 206 25.02 6.42 4.18
C THR A 206 26.14 7.02 4.99
N ALA A 207 26.61 8.24 4.74
CA ALA A 207 27.36 8.99 5.76
C ALA A 207 26.43 9.35 6.93
N THR A 208 25.14 9.55 6.69
CA THR A 208 24.11 9.60 7.74
C THR A 208 23.55 8.22 8.13
N GLU A 209 24.13 7.08 7.76
CA GLU A 209 23.74 5.74 8.27
C GLU A 209 24.95 4.98 8.83
N SER A 210 26.15 5.11 8.27
CA SER A 210 27.39 4.72 8.96
C SER A 210 27.55 5.54 10.24
N ASP A 211 27.30 6.85 10.19
CA ASP A 211 27.38 7.69 11.39
C ASP A 211 26.07 7.68 12.22
N ASN A 212 24.95 7.12 11.72
CA ASN A 212 23.67 7.07 12.47
C ASN A 212 23.07 5.69 12.74
N GLU A 213 23.57 4.54 12.29
CA GLU A 213 22.94 3.25 12.63
C GLU A 213 22.87 3.08 14.15
N LEU A 214 23.96 3.45 14.82
CA LEU A 214 24.02 3.53 16.28
C LEU A 214 23.08 4.59 16.87
N ALA A 215 22.98 5.77 16.25
CA ALA A 215 22.11 6.84 16.72
C ALA A 215 20.61 6.49 16.56
N ILE A 216 20.25 5.81 15.47
CA ILE A 216 18.91 5.31 15.15
C ILE A 216 18.54 4.19 16.11
N LEU A 217 19.44 3.23 16.32
CA LEU A 217 19.24 2.17 17.31
C LEU A 217 19.11 2.74 18.72
N ALA A 218 19.92 3.75 19.09
CA ALA A 218 19.78 4.45 20.37
C ALA A 218 18.41 5.14 20.51
N GLN A 219 17.91 5.81 19.46
CA GLN A 219 16.57 6.42 19.48
C GLN A 219 15.45 5.38 19.57
N LYS A 220 15.56 4.25 18.86
CA LYS A 220 14.58 3.15 18.92
C LYS A 220 14.53 2.55 20.32
N ILE A 221 15.69 2.34 20.95
CA ILE A 221 15.76 1.87 22.35
C ILE A 221 15.09 2.87 23.28
N GLU A 222 15.36 4.17 23.16
CA GLU A 222 14.72 5.20 24.01
C GLU A 222 13.18 5.16 23.89
N ARG A 223 12.65 5.09 22.67
CA ARG A 223 11.19 5.00 22.44
C ARG A 223 10.57 3.74 23.04
N LEU A 224 11.15 2.57 22.75
CA LEU A 224 10.65 1.29 23.26
C LEU A 224 10.79 1.19 24.78
N THR A 225 11.80 1.83 25.37
CA THR A 225 11.96 1.91 26.83
C THR A 225 10.82 2.69 27.47
N GLU A 226 10.47 3.85 26.92
CA GLU A 226 9.36 4.67 27.43
C GLU A 226 8.00 3.98 27.21
N GLU A 227 7.80 3.31 26.08
CA GLU A 227 6.60 2.52 25.82
C GLU A 227 6.47 1.35 26.81
N THR A 228 7.55 0.61 27.04
CA THR A 228 7.59 -0.50 28.02
C THR A 228 7.30 0.03 29.44
N LYS A 229 7.86 1.18 29.81
CA LYS A 229 7.65 1.80 31.12
C LYS A 229 6.22 2.28 31.33
N LYS A 230 5.60 2.86 30.30
CA LYS A 230 4.25 3.43 30.37
C LYS A 230 3.17 2.35 30.30
N THR A 231 3.32 1.40 29.38
CA THR A 231 2.28 0.43 29.04
C THR A 231 2.49 -0.87 29.83
N VAL A 232 3.60 -1.56 29.58
CA VAL A 232 3.87 -2.89 30.15
C VAL A 232 4.01 -2.85 31.67
N LEU A 233 4.73 -1.86 32.21
CA LEU A 233 4.89 -1.70 33.67
C LEU A 233 3.57 -1.34 34.36
N GLY A 234 2.69 -0.61 33.67
CA GLY A 234 1.35 -0.30 34.15
C GLY A 234 0.45 -1.55 34.17
N GLN A 235 0.45 -2.34 33.10
CA GLN A 235 -0.31 -3.58 33.01
C GLN A 235 0.21 -4.65 33.98
N LEU A 236 1.53 -4.77 34.17
CA LEU A 236 2.13 -5.69 35.13
C LEU A 236 1.70 -5.36 36.57
N LYS A 237 1.73 -4.08 36.96
CA LYS A 237 1.26 -3.63 38.28
C LYS A 237 -0.25 -3.86 38.48
N ALA A 238 -1.01 -3.84 37.39
CA ALA A 238 -2.45 -4.09 37.40
C ALA A 238 -2.82 -5.57 37.27
N ASN A 239 -1.84 -6.50 37.23
CA ASN A 239 -2.05 -7.93 36.96
C ASN A 239 -2.80 -8.22 35.65
N LYS A 240 -2.54 -7.43 34.60
CA LYS A 240 -3.18 -7.53 33.28
C LYS A 240 -2.17 -7.63 32.13
N ALA A 241 -0.96 -8.08 32.43
CA ALA A 241 0.05 -8.28 31.40
C ALA A 241 -0.35 -9.45 30.49
N THR A 242 -0.08 -9.30 29.20
CA THR A 242 -0.49 -10.20 28.12
C THR A 242 0.71 -10.64 27.28
N ASP A 243 0.52 -11.62 26.40
CA ASP A 243 1.56 -12.05 25.45
C ASP A 243 2.05 -10.91 24.55
N LYS A 244 1.18 -9.93 24.25
CA LYS A 244 1.54 -8.72 23.50
C LYS A 244 2.54 -7.84 24.24
N ASP A 245 2.48 -7.84 25.57
CA ASP A 245 3.42 -7.09 26.41
C ASP A 245 4.78 -7.81 26.45
N LEU A 246 4.76 -9.14 26.35
CA LEU A 246 5.94 -10.00 26.20
C LEU A 246 6.64 -9.75 24.85
N ASP A 247 5.88 -9.64 23.75
CA ASP A 247 6.40 -9.25 22.43
C ASP A 247 7.06 -7.86 22.45
N THR A 248 6.47 -6.91 23.19
CA THR A 248 7.00 -5.55 23.31
C THR A 248 8.35 -5.55 24.04
N ILE A 249 8.47 -6.34 25.12
CA ILE A 249 9.74 -6.51 25.84
C ILE A 249 10.77 -7.24 24.96
N GLN A 250 10.36 -8.27 24.20
CA GLN A 250 11.25 -8.99 23.30
C GLN A 250 11.85 -8.06 22.23
N ARG A 251 11.02 -7.22 21.61
CA ARG A 251 11.50 -6.22 20.62
C ARG A 251 12.49 -5.23 21.23
N LEU A 252 12.31 -4.85 22.50
CA LEU A 252 13.27 -4.00 23.22
C LEU A 252 14.61 -4.73 23.40
N GLU A 253 14.61 -6.00 23.82
CA GLU A 253 15.83 -6.81 23.97
C GLU A 253 16.57 -6.96 22.63
N ASP A 254 15.86 -7.27 21.55
CA ASP A 254 16.47 -7.48 20.23
C ASP A 254 17.16 -6.20 19.74
N ASN A 255 16.53 -5.03 19.91
CA ASN A 255 17.12 -3.75 19.54
C ASN A 255 18.32 -3.37 20.42
N ILE A 256 18.28 -3.69 21.72
CA ILE A 256 19.43 -3.50 22.62
C ILE A 256 20.62 -4.35 22.16
N GLN A 257 20.39 -5.62 21.83
CA GLN A 257 21.45 -6.51 21.36
C GLN A 257 22.01 -6.06 20.01
N ALA A 258 21.14 -5.63 19.09
CA ALA A 258 21.56 -5.04 17.81
C ALA A 258 22.44 -3.80 18.01
N PHE A 259 22.05 -2.89 18.94
CA PHE A 259 22.85 -1.72 19.27
C PHE A 259 24.23 -2.09 19.83
N LEU A 260 24.31 -3.02 20.78
CA LEU A 260 25.59 -3.42 21.37
C LEU A 260 26.51 -4.07 20.34
N LYS A 261 25.96 -4.90 19.45
CA LYS A 261 26.72 -5.51 18.35
C LYS A 261 27.23 -4.47 17.35
N ALA A 262 26.38 -3.53 16.94
CA ALA A 262 26.79 -2.41 16.10
C ALA A 262 27.85 -1.53 16.80
N TYR A 263 27.70 -1.31 18.11
CA TYR A 263 28.63 -0.53 18.92
C TYR A 263 30.00 -1.19 19.01
N GLU A 264 30.06 -2.52 19.09
CA GLU A 264 31.33 -3.26 19.07
C GLU A 264 32.03 -3.19 17.71
N GLN A 265 31.28 -3.06 16.62
CA GLN A 265 31.79 -2.96 15.25
C GLN A 265 32.12 -1.53 14.81
N ALA A 266 31.66 -0.53 15.56
CA ALA A 266 31.86 0.89 15.25
C ALA A 266 33.30 1.38 15.41
N THR A 267 33.58 2.52 14.78
CA THR A 267 34.86 3.21 14.83
C THR A 267 35.17 3.73 16.24
N ALA A 268 36.43 4.08 16.51
CA ALA A 268 36.85 4.60 17.82
C ALA A 268 36.17 5.93 18.18
N GLU A 269 35.92 6.80 17.20
CA GLU A 269 35.25 8.10 17.40
C GLU A 269 33.77 7.92 17.76
N GLU A 270 33.05 7.01 17.09
CA GLU A 270 31.65 6.69 17.39
C GLU A 270 31.50 5.99 18.74
N LYS A 271 32.44 5.11 19.06
CA LYS A 271 32.50 4.48 20.38
C LYS A 271 32.66 5.53 21.47
N ALA A 272 33.52 6.52 21.28
CA ALA A 272 33.74 7.59 22.23
C ALA A 272 32.49 8.47 22.42
N SER A 273 31.79 8.82 21.34
CA SER A 273 30.59 9.67 21.40
C SER A 273 29.39 8.99 22.06
N LEU A 274 29.30 7.65 21.99
CA LEU A 274 28.18 6.86 22.51
C LEU A 274 28.52 6.00 23.74
N ALA A 275 29.75 6.05 24.26
CA ALA A 275 30.23 5.23 25.37
C ALA A 275 29.29 5.25 26.58
N LYS A 276 28.87 6.44 27.01
CA LYS A 276 27.98 6.61 28.16
C LYS A 276 26.58 6.01 27.93
N LYS A 277 26.07 6.07 26.70
CA LYS A 277 24.79 5.45 26.33
C LYS A 277 24.91 3.93 26.27
N ALA A 278 25.98 3.41 25.66
CA ALA A 278 26.24 1.98 25.58
C ALA A 278 26.42 1.35 26.96
N GLU A 279 27.14 2.02 27.87
CA GLU A 279 27.30 1.59 29.25
C GLU A 279 25.95 1.55 29.99
N ASN A 280 25.11 2.56 29.84
CA ASN A 280 23.77 2.59 30.45
C ASN A 280 22.86 1.47 29.91
N ILE A 281 22.89 1.24 28.60
CA ILE A 281 22.14 0.16 27.95
C ILE A 281 22.60 -1.21 28.48
N ARG A 282 23.91 -1.43 28.57
CA ARG A 282 24.49 -2.70 29.01
C ARG A 282 24.26 -2.98 30.50
N SER A 283 24.46 -1.96 31.35
CA SER A 283 24.48 -2.13 32.81
C SER A 283 23.11 -2.01 33.48
N LYS A 284 22.15 -1.29 32.88
CA LYS A 284 20.84 -1.04 33.49
C LYS A 284 19.68 -1.53 32.64
N LEU A 285 19.67 -1.13 31.38
CA LEU A 285 18.50 -1.27 30.52
C LEU A 285 18.26 -2.73 30.10
N LEU A 286 19.32 -3.44 29.72
CA LEU A 286 19.26 -4.87 29.41
C LEU A 286 18.80 -5.74 30.61
N PRO A 287 19.42 -5.63 31.82
CA PRO A 287 18.94 -6.36 32.99
C PRO A 287 17.49 -6.06 33.38
N GLN A 288 17.04 -4.81 33.21
CA GLN A 288 15.66 -4.41 33.48
C GLN A 288 14.67 -5.05 32.51
N ALA A 289 14.98 -5.06 31.21
CA ALA A 289 14.16 -5.72 30.19
C ALA A 289 14.03 -7.22 30.48
N GLN A 290 15.13 -7.90 30.79
CA GLN A 290 15.15 -9.33 31.16
C GLN A 290 14.31 -9.61 32.41
N THR A 291 14.46 -8.78 33.45
CA THR A 291 13.68 -8.93 34.68
C THR A 291 12.17 -8.72 34.44
N LEU A 292 11.82 -7.74 33.58
CA LEU A 292 10.43 -7.48 33.20
C LEU A 292 9.84 -8.65 32.41
N LYS A 293 10.60 -9.22 31.48
CA LYS A 293 10.19 -10.38 30.69
C LYS A 293 9.84 -11.57 31.58
N GLU A 294 10.69 -11.89 32.55
CA GLU A 294 10.44 -12.98 33.50
C GLU A 294 9.21 -12.71 34.38
N LYS A 295 8.99 -11.45 34.78
CA LYS A 295 7.79 -11.08 35.55
C LYS A 295 6.50 -11.15 34.72
N VAL A 296 6.53 -10.72 33.45
CA VAL A 296 5.38 -10.85 32.54
C VAL A 296 5.09 -12.32 32.27
N LYS A 297 6.12 -13.15 32.02
CA LYS A 297 5.98 -14.61 31.87
C LYS A 297 5.40 -15.29 33.10
N ALA A 298 5.80 -14.87 34.29
CA ALA A 298 5.30 -15.42 35.55
C ALA A 298 3.85 -15.00 35.85
N GLN A 299 3.31 -13.99 35.16
CA GLN A 299 2.01 -13.39 35.43
C GLN A 299 1.00 -13.62 34.29
N ALA A 300 1.47 -13.85 33.06
CA ALA A 300 0.66 -14.38 31.98
C ALA A 300 0.07 -15.73 32.48
N PRO A 301 -1.27 -15.92 32.45
CA PRO A 301 -1.85 -17.18 32.87
C PRO A 301 -1.16 -18.28 32.08
N SER A 302 -0.61 -19.29 32.78
CA SER A 302 0.04 -20.37 32.05
C SER A 302 -0.98 -20.94 31.08
N GLN A 303 -0.60 -21.21 29.84
CA GLN A 303 -1.50 -21.82 28.86
C GLN A 303 -2.21 -23.06 29.43
N ALA A 304 -1.57 -23.76 30.37
CA ALA A 304 -2.15 -24.90 31.08
C ALA A 304 -3.33 -24.52 32.01
N GLU A 305 -3.29 -23.38 32.70
CA GLU A 305 -4.39 -22.91 33.56
C GLU A 305 -5.56 -22.38 32.73
N ALA A 306 -5.27 -21.69 31.61
CA ALA A 306 -6.30 -21.25 30.67
C ALA A 306 -6.99 -22.44 29.97
N GLN A 307 -6.20 -23.44 29.52
CA GLN A 307 -6.73 -24.67 28.93
C GLN A 307 -7.49 -25.53 29.94
N ALA A 308 -7.06 -25.59 31.20
CA ALA A 308 -7.78 -26.30 32.25
C ALA A 308 -9.13 -25.63 32.57
N ALA A 309 -9.17 -24.29 32.60
CA ALA A 309 -10.41 -23.55 32.80
C ALA A 309 -11.37 -23.67 31.61
N GLU A 310 -10.84 -23.70 30.38
CA GLU A 310 -11.63 -23.89 29.15
C GLU A 310 -12.19 -25.32 29.06
N ALA A 311 -11.41 -26.33 29.46
CA ALA A 311 -11.87 -27.70 29.59
C ALA A 311 -12.97 -27.85 30.67
N ASP A 312 -12.82 -27.22 31.85
CA ASP A 312 -13.85 -27.23 32.90
C ASP A 312 -15.14 -26.53 32.44
N PHE A 313 -15.01 -25.43 31.69
CA PHE A 313 -16.16 -24.71 31.13
C PHE A 313 -16.87 -25.52 30.04
N SER A 314 -16.12 -26.20 29.16
CA SER A 314 -16.67 -27.09 28.13
C SER A 314 -17.43 -28.27 28.74
N ALA A 315 -16.89 -28.88 29.81
CA ALA A 315 -17.56 -29.98 30.52
C ALA A 315 -18.89 -29.54 31.16
N ARG A 316 -18.94 -28.33 31.75
CA ARG A 316 -20.18 -27.77 32.30
C ARG A 316 -21.21 -27.42 31.24
N LEU A 317 -20.77 -27.03 30.05
CA LEU A 317 -21.66 -26.77 28.90
C LEU A 317 -22.33 -28.07 28.44
N GLU A 318 -21.58 -29.15 28.28
CA GLU A 318 -22.15 -30.46 27.94
C GLU A 318 -23.14 -30.96 29.00
N GLU A 319 -22.86 -30.76 30.28
CA GLU A 319 -23.78 -31.12 31.37
C GLU A 319 -25.10 -30.32 31.30
N LEU A 320 -25.01 -29.01 31.03
CA LEU A 320 -26.19 -28.15 30.87
C LEU A 320 -27.01 -28.53 29.63
N GLU A 321 -26.37 -28.85 28.51
CA GLU A 321 -27.05 -29.31 27.29
C GLU A 321 -27.80 -30.63 27.53
N ALA A 322 -27.18 -31.57 28.25
CA ALA A 322 -27.82 -32.83 28.63
C ALA A 322 -29.04 -32.61 29.55
N LEU A 323 -28.94 -31.68 30.50
CA LEU A 323 -30.07 -31.32 31.37
C LEU A 323 -31.21 -30.65 30.61
N ILE A 324 -30.90 -29.77 29.65
CA ILE A 324 -31.90 -29.14 28.78
C ILE A 324 -32.61 -30.21 27.95
N ALA A 325 -31.87 -31.12 27.31
CA ALA A 325 -32.45 -32.21 26.52
C ALA A 325 -33.34 -33.13 27.36
N ALA A 326 -32.94 -33.45 28.60
CA ALA A 326 -33.76 -34.23 29.52
C ALA A 326 -35.07 -33.49 29.89
N LYS A 327 -35.00 -32.18 30.13
CA LYS A 327 -36.18 -31.37 30.44
C LYS A 327 -37.12 -31.18 29.25
N GLU A 328 -36.59 -31.06 28.04
CA GLU A 328 -37.42 -31.06 26.83
C GLU A 328 -38.12 -32.40 26.59
N ALA A 329 -37.46 -33.53 26.91
CA ALA A 329 -38.07 -34.85 26.84
C ALA A 329 -39.20 -35.02 27.87
N GLU A 330 -39.01 -34.54 29.11
CA GLU A 330 -40.06 -34.49 30.14
C GLU A 330 -41.25 -33.64 29.69
N LEU A 331 -40.98 -32.47 29.10
CA LEU A 331 -42.03 -31.57 28.60
C LEU A 331 -42.86 -32.23 27.49
N LYS A 332 -42.20 -32.85 26.50
CA LYS A 332 -42.88 -33.58 25.42
C LYS A 332 -43.70 -34.77 25.95
N ALA A 333 -43.20 -35.48 26.95
CA ALA A 333 -43.94 -36.56 27.59
C ALA A 333 -45.19 -36.05 28.33
N ALA A 334 -45.08 -34.89 29.00
CA ALA A 334 -46.20 -34.24 29.67
C ALA A 334 -47.24 -33.70 28.68
N GLU A 335 -46.82 -33.10 27.56
CA GLU A 335 -47.69 -32.64 26.48
C GLU A 335 -48.48 -33.81 25.88
N LYS A 336 -47.80 -34.92 25.57
CA LYS A 336 -48.45 -36.14 25.07
C LYS A 336 -49.46 -36.72 26.07
N ALA A 337 -49.12 -36.73 27.36
CA ALA A 337 -50.03 -37.19 28.41
C ALA A 337 -51.24 -36.24 28.60
N LEU A 338 -51.12 -34.97 28.21
CA LEU A 338 -52.22 -34.02 28.22
C LEU A 338 -53.17 -34.23 27.03
N GLU A 339 -52.63 -34.56 25.85
CA GLU A 339 -53.40 -34.91 24.65
C GLU A 339 -54.15 -36.24 24.78
N GLU A 340 -53.62 -37.20 25.54
CA GLU A 340 -54.26 -38.51 25.79
C GLU A 340 -55.35 -38.49 26.89
N LYS A 341 -55.67 -37.32 27.49
CA LYS A 341 -56.81 -37.25 28.42
C LYS A 341 -58.13 -37.42 27.63
N PRO A 342 -58.98 -38.41 27.99
CA PRO A 342 -60.23 -38.65 27.28
C PRO A 342 -61.15 -37.42 27.38
N GLU A 343 -61.89 -37.16 26.29
CA GLU A 343 -62.90 -36.11 26.22
C GLU A 343 -63.78 -36.13 27.47
N PRO A 344 -64.07 -34.96 28.09
CA PRO A 344 -64.96 -34.92 29.24
C PRO A 344 -66.30 -35.53 28.84
N GLU A 345 -66.77 -36.51 29.62
CA GLU A 345 -68.04 -37.17 29.39
C GLU A 345 -69.14 -36.12 29.15
N PRO A 346 -70.02 -36.32 28.14
CA PRO A 346 -71.07 -35.37 27.86
C PRO A 346 -71.92 -35.18 29.12
N LEU A 347 -72.10 -33.92 29.52
CA LEU A 347 -72.92 -33.58 30.68
C LEU A 347 -74.28 -34.29 30.58
N PRO A 348 -74.77 -34.87 31.70
CA PRO A 348 -76.03 -35.60 31.70
C PRO A 348 -77.15 -34.71 31.16
N SER A 349 -78.05 -35.32 30.38
CA SER A 349 -79.19 -34.59 29.82
C SER A 349 -80.03 -33.98 30.95
N GLY A 350 -80.69 -32.84 30.71
CA GLY A 350 -81.46 -32.14 31.75
C GLY A 350 -82.56 -32.98 32.42
N ALA A 351 -82.96 -34.11 31.81
CA ALA A 351 -83.87 -35.08 32.43
C ALA A 351 -83.19 -35.92 33.53
N ASP A 352 -81.91 -36.28 33.35
CA ASP A 352 -81.13 -37.07 34.31
C ASP A 352 -80.63 -36.21 35.50
N PHE A 353 -80.52 -34.89 35.31
CA PHE A 353 -80.19 -33.97 36.39
C PHE A 353 -81.37 -33.76 37.36
N LEU A 354 -82.60 -33.85 36.87
CA LEU A 354 -83.81 -33.64 37.68
C LEU A 354 -84.20 -34.88 38.50
N SER A 355 -83.89 -36.10 38.04
CA SER A 355 -84.05 -37.34 38.82
C SER A 355 -83.01 -37.51 39.93
N PHE A 356 -81.98 -36.67 39.95
CA PHE A 356 -80.99 -36.63 41.03
C PHE A 356 -81.41 -35.67 42.17
N LEU A 357 -82.35 -34.76 41.92
CA LEU A 357 -82.79 -33.74 42.88
C LEU A 357 -84.16 -34.01 43.53
N PHE A 358 -84.94 -34.96 43.01
CA PHE A 358 -86.19 -35.47 43.58
C PHE A 358 -86.25 -36.98 43.42
#